data_AF-A0A9E4US43-F1
#
_entry.id   AF-A0A9E4US43-F1
#
_cell.length_a   1.000
_cell.length_b   1.000
_cell.length_c   1.000
_cell.angle_alpha   90.00
_cell.angle_beta   90.00
_cell.angle_gamma   90.00
#
_symmetry.space_group_name_H-M   'P 1'
#
loop_
_entity.id
_entity.type
_entity.pdbx_description
1 polymer ?
#
loop_
_entity_poly.entity_id
_entity_poly.type
_entity_poly.pdbx_seq_one_letter_code
_entity_poly.pdbx_strand_id
1 'polypeptide(L)'
;MRTHVILPEDLVRSVDALAGKGKRSQFIEEAIREKVRIDTLRAALEATAGILSAEDHPEWATSEKVASWVRESRKQSDKRIDTYLRG
;
A
#
# COMPACT_ATOMS: atom_id res chain seq x y z
N MET A 1 16.65 20.52 5.97
CA MET A 1 16.53 20.67 7.44
C MET A 1 17.32 19.55 8.10
N ARG A 2 18.06 19.80 9.19
CA ARG A 2 18.72 18.74 9.98
C ARG A 2 17.94 18.55 11.27
N THR A 3 17.56 17.31 11.56
CA THR A 3 16.82 16.94 12.77
C THR A 3 17.64 15.93 13.55
N HIS A 4 17.81 16.16 14.85
CA HIS A 4 18.46 15.22 15.75
C HIS A 4 17.41 14.32 16.40
N VAL A 5 17.59 13.00 16.32
CA VAL A 5 16.72 12.00 16.93
C VAL A 5 17.53 11.06 17.81
N ILE A 6 16.95 10.63 18.93
CA ILE A 6 17.57 9.67 19.84
C ILE A 6 17.12 8.28 19.42
N LEU A 7 18.08 7.40 19.12
CA LEU A 7 17.83 6.02 18.72
C LEU A 7 18.63 5.08 19.64
N PRO A 8 18.08 3.91 19.99
CA PRO A 8 18.82 2.86 20.67
C PRO A 8 20.07 2.43 19.89
N GLU A 9 21.15 2.12 20.59
CA GLU A 9 22.43 1.79 19.98
C GLU A 9 22.37 0.52 19.11
N ASP A 10 21.63 -0.48 19.57
CA ASP A 10 21.36 -1.71 18.83
C ASP A 10 20.65 -1.44 17.51
N LEU A 11 19.66 -0.56 17.49
CA LEU A 11 18.97 -0.17 16.26
C LEU A 11 19.91 0.54 15.28
N VAL A 12 20.77 1.44 15.77
CA VAL A 12 21.76 2.11 14.91
C VAL A 12 22.71 1.10 14.28
N ARG A 13 23.19 0.11 15.05
CA ARG A 13 24.05 -0.97 14.54
C ARG A 13 23.33 -1.81 13.47
N SER A 14 22.06 -2.15 13.68
CA SER A 14 21.26 -2.88 12.69
C SER A 14 21.09 -2.09 11.39
N VAL A 15 20.78 -0.79 11.50
CA VAL A 15 20.67 0.09 10.33
C VAL A 15 21.99 0.16 9.58
N ASP A 16 23.11 0.31 10.28
CA ASP A 16 24.43 0.37 9.63
C ASP A 16 24.77 -0.92 8.87
N ALA A 17 24.45 -2.08 9.47
CA ALA A 17 24.67 -3.37 8.85
C ALA A 17 23.83 -3.56 7.58
N LEU A 18 22.58 -3.08 7.57
CA LEU A 18 21.67 -3.20 6.43
C LEU A 18 21.92 -2.15 5.35
N ALA A 19 22.11 -0.89 5.73
CA ALA A 19 22.28 0.22 4.81
C ALA A 19 23.67 0.25 4.16
N GLY A 20 24.68 -0.22 4.89
CA GLY A 20 26.08 -0.07 4.51
C GLY A 20 26.63 1.34 4.78
N LYS A 21 27.94 1.50 4.56
CA LYS A 21 28.69 2.70 4.95
C LYS A 21 28.14 3.96 4.25
N GLY A 22 27.83 4.99 5.05
CA GLY A 22 27.41 6.31 4.56
C GLY A 22 25.97 6.41 4.07
N LYS A 23 25.18 5.32 4.11
CA LYS A 23 23.79 5.29 3.63
C LYS A 23 22.74 5.34 4.74
N ARG A 24 23.16 5.52 5.99
CA ARG A 24 22.28 5.54 7.17
C ARG A 24 21.11 6.53 7.02
N SER A 25 21.40 7.77 6.62
CA SER A 25 20.36 8.81 6.48
C SER A 25 19.33 8.46 5.41
N GLN A 26 19.77 7.91 4.27
CA GLN A 26 18.88 7.47 3.21
C GLN A 26 17.99 6.31 3.69
N PHE A 27 18.57 5.31 4.35
CA PHE A 27 17.82 4.18 4.90
C PHE A 27 16.74 4.64 5.90
N ILE A 28 17.10 5.55 6.81
CA ILE A 28 16.16 6.10 7.79
C ILE A 28 15.05 6.91 7.08
N GLU A 29 15.39 7.71 6.08
CA GLU A 29 14.40 8.47 5.31
C GLU A 29 13.39 7.54 4.62
N GLU A 30 13.87 6.51 3.93
CA GLU A 30 13.03 5.54 3.22
C GLU A 30 12.10 4.81 4.19
N ALA A 31 12.63 4.33 5.32
CA ALA A 31 11.85 3.65 6.36
C ALA A 31 10.77 4.57 6.97
N ILE A 32 11.10 5.83 7.26
CA ILE A 32 10.13 6.80 7.79
C ILE A 32 9.06 7.10 6.74
N ARG A 33 9.44 7.31 5.47
CA ARG A 33 8.50 7.57 4.37
C ARG A 33 7.52 6.43 4.20
N GLU A 34 8.00 5.19 4.25
CA GLU A 34 7.14 4.01 4.18
C GLU A 34 6.17 3.96 5.37
N LYS A 35 6.66 4.17 6.59
CA LYS A 35 5.83 4.13 7.80
C LYS A 35 4.75 5.22 7.78
N VAL A 36 5.11 6.45 7.42
CA VAL A 36 4.17 7.58 7.27
C VAL A 36 3.11 7.25 6.24
N ARG A 37 3.49 6.68 5.08
CA ARG A 37 2.53 6.28 4.03
C ARG A 37 1.54 5.23 4.55
N ILE A 38 2.02 4.19 5.24
CA ILE A 38 1.18 3.12 5.79
C ILE A 38 0.20 3.70 6.82
N ASP A 39 0.69 4.51 7.76
CA ASP A 39 -0.14 5.06 8.84
C ASP A 39 -1.18 6.06 8.30
N THR A 40 -0.81 6.85 7.29
CA THR A 40 -1.73 7.76 6.61
C THR A 40 -2.83 7.00 5.88
N LEU A 41 -2.47 5.94 5.14
CA LEU A 41 -3.46 5.10 4.45
C LEU A 41 -4.38 4.41 5.45
N ARG A 42 -3.83 3.90 6.56
CA ARG A 42 -4.62 3.28 7.62
C ARG A 42 -5.64 4.25 8.21
N ALA A 43 -5.21 5.46 8.56
CA ALA A 43 -6.11 6.49 9.09
C ALA A 43 -7.22 6.84 8.08
N ALA A 44 -6.90 6.91 6.79
CA ALA A 44 -7.90 7.15 5.75
C ALA A 44 -8.92 6.00 5.66
N LEU A 45 -8.45 4.74 5.66
CA LEU A 45 -9.34 3.57 5.63
C LEU A 45 -10.27 3.51 6.85
N GLU A 46 -9.76 3.83 8.04
CA GLU A 46 -10.55 3.91 9.27
C GLU A 46 -11.58 5.06 9.19
N ALA A 47 -11.18 6.24 8.70
CA ALA A 47 -12.06 7.40 8.57
C ALA A 47 -13.16 7.22 7.52
N THR A 48 -12.92 6.43 6.47
CA THR A 48 -13.89 6.16 5.39
C THR A 48 -14.58 4.81 5.54
N ALA A 49 -14.45 4.15 6.68
CA ALA A 49 -15.08 2.85 6.91
C ALA A 49 -16.61 2.95 6.73
N GLY A 50 -17.18 2.03 5.94
CA GLY A 50 -18.61 2.00 5.64
C GLY A 50 -19.07 2.86 4.46
N ILE A 51 -18.19 3.64 3.82
CA ILE A 51 -18.55 4.44 2.63
C ILE A 51 -18.97 3.57 1.43
N LEU A 52 -18.49 2.33 1.38
CA LEU A 52 -18.85 1.34 0.36
C LEU A 52 -19.94 0.43 0.93
N SER A 53 -21.17 0.93 0.94
CA SER A 53 -22.32 0.21 1.48
C SER A 53 -22.77 -0.91 0.55
N ALA A 54 -23.41 -1.95 1.09
CA ALA A 54 -24.01 -3.02 0.29
C ALA A 54 -25.27 -2.58 -0.47
N GLU A 55 -25.87 -1.45 -0.08
CA GLU A 55 -27.00 -0.84 -0.75
C GLU A 55 -26.55 -0.14 -2.04
N ASP A 56 -25.48 0.66 -1.94
CA ASP A 56 -24.89 1.38 -3.08
C ASP A 56 -24.07 0.46 -4.00
N HIS A 57 -23.49 -0.61 -3.42
CA HIS A 57 -22.69 -1.61 -4.13
C HIS A 57 -23.17 -3.05 -3.86
N PRO A 58 -24.32 -3.46 -4.45
CA PRO A 58 -24.87 -4.81 -4.25
C PRO A 58 -23.94 -5.95 -4.70
N GLU A 59 -23.06 -5.69 -5.67
CA GLU A 59 -22.01 -6.58 -6.15
C GLU A 59 -20.92 -6.86 -5.11
N TRP A 60 -20.83 -6.03 -4.06
CA TRP A 60 -19.87 -6.20 -2.97
C TRP A 60 -20.50 -6.67 -1.66
N ALA A 61 -21.81 -6.92 -1.65
CA ALA A 61 -22.56 -7.27 -0.45
C ALA A 61 -22.13 -8.58 0.25
N THR A 62 -21.48 -9.50 -0.47
CA THR A 62 -21.02 -10.80 0.06
C THR A 62 -19.69 -11.19 -0.57
N SER A 63 -18.92 -12.05 0.10
CA SER A 63 -17.64 -12.54 -0.43
C SER A 63 -17.78 -13.24 -1.78
N GLU A 64 -18.87 -13.99 -1.99
CA GLU A 64 -19.16 -14.68 -3.26
C GLU A 64 -19.45 -13.70 -4.40
N LYS A 65 -20.21 -12.64 -4.12
CA LYS A 65 -20.48 -11.59 -5.10
C LYS A 65 -19.22 -10.79 -5.42
N VAL A 66 -18.41 -10.43 -4.42
CA VAL A 66 -17.11 -9.79 -4.63
C VAL A 66 -16.22 -10.66 -5.52
N ALA A 67 -16.09 -11.95 -5.21
CA ALA A 67 -15.29 -12.88 -6.01
C ALA A 67 -15.79 -12.97 -7.47
N SER A 68 -17.11 -13.01 -7.67
CA SER A 68 -17.72 -13.02 -9.00
C SER A 68 -17.45 -11.72 -9.76
N TRP A 69 -17.61 -10.58 -9.10
CA TRP A 69 -17.33 -9.25 -9.65
C TRP A 69 -15.85 -9.09 -10.05
N VAL A 70 -14.91 -9.54 -9.21
CA VAL A 70 -13.47 -9.51 -9.52
C VAL A 70 -13.16 -10.39 -10.73
N ARG A 71 -13.72 -11.61 -10.79
CA ARG A 71 -13.51 -12.53 -11.92
C ARG A 71 -13.98 -11.90 -13.23
N GLU A 72 -15.18 -11.34 -13.26
CA GLU A 72 -15.71 -10.72 -14.47
C GLU A 72 -14.91 -9.47 -14.85
N SER A 73 -14.54 -8.63 -13.90
CA SER A 73 -13.70 -7.44 -14.12
C SER A 73 -12.35 -7.78 -14.76
N ARG A 74 -11.73 -8.88 -14.33
CA ARG A 74 -10.48 -9.39 -14.93
C ARG A 74 -10.71 -9.87 -16.36
N LYS A 75 -11.74 -10.68 -16.60
CA LYS A 75 -12.09 -11.18 -17.95
C LYS A 75 -12.32 -10.03 -18.94
N GLN A 76 -12.99 -8.97 -18.52
CA GLN A 76 -13.20 -7.79 -19.35
C GLN A 76 -11.90 -7.03 -19.64
N SER A 77 -11.01 -6.95 -18.65
CA SER A 77 -9.67 -6.36 -18.82
C SER A 77 -8.83 -7.17 -19.81
N ASP A 78 -8.84 -8.50 -19.72
CA ASP A 78 -8.12 -9.39 -20.63
C ASP A 78 -8.61 -9.25 -22.07
N LYS A 79 -9.92 -9.22 -22.29
CA LYS A 79 -10.52 -8.97 -23.62
C LYS A 79 -10.10 -7.63 -24.21
N ARG A 80 -10.07 -6.59 -23.37
CA ARG A 80 -9.64 -5.25 -23.78
C ARG A 80 -8.17 -5.26 -24.19
N ILE A 81 -7.31 -5.88 -23.40
CA ILE A 81 -5.88 -6.03 -23.71
C ILE A 81 -5.68 -6.81 -25.02
N ASP A 82 -6.37 -7.94 -25.21
CA ASP A 82 -6.30 -8.75 -26.42
C ASP A 82 -6.74 -7.95 -27.67
N THR A 83 -7.77 -7.12 -27.54
CA THR A 83 -8.23 -6.22 -28.62
C THR A 83 -7.14 -5.22 -29.01
N TYR A 84 -6.46 -4.61 -28.03
CA TYR A 84 -5.37 -3.65 -28.29
C TYR A 84 -4.11 -4.29 -28.89
N LEU A 85 -3.85 -5.57 -28.61
CA LEU A 85 -2.69 -6.28 -29.13
C LEU A 85 -2.90 -6.88 -30.53
N ARG A 86 -4.16 -7.00 -30.97
CA ARG A 86 -4.54 -7.56 -32.28
C ARG A 86 -4.88 -6.51 -33.34
N GLY A 87 -5.08 -5.25 -32.95
CA GLY A 87 -5.28 -4.11 -33.86
C GLY A 87 -3.98 -3.37 -34.12
#